data_AF-A0A2A2ZAC1-F1
#
_entry.id   AF-A0A2A2ZAC1-F1
#
_cell.length_a   1.000
_cell.length_b   1.000
_cell.length_c   1.000
_cell.angle_alpha   90.00
_cell.angle_beta   90.00
_cell.angle_gamma   90.00
#
_symmetry.space_group_name_H-M   'P 1'
#
loop_
_entity.id
_entity.type
_entity.pdbx_description
1 polymer ?
#
loop_
_entity_poly.entity_id
_entity_poly.type
_entity_poly.pdbx_seq_one_letter_code
_entity_poly.pdbx_strand_id
1 'polypeptide(L)'
;MCELCQGKSLAVSHLSVIDILKGARDILSDPHRWHQGDTWRADRTGVCLRGACMLAAGLKHPLVVDTPETRTYYQALIELRERAGTANVEEFNDADSTVHADVLELVDKTLADLGGLA
;
A
#
# COMPACT_ATOMS: atom_id res chain seq x y z
N MET A 1 31.83 -23.32 -28.43
CA MET A 1 31.34 -21.94 -28.23
C MET A 1 29.96 -22.05 -27.63
N CYS A 2 29.72 -21.50 -26.44
CA CYS A 2 28.42 -21.60 -25.75
C CYS A 2 27.77 -20.21 -25.71
N GLU A 3 26.62 -20.08 -26.36
CA GLU A 3 25.82 -18.85 -26.51
C GLU A 3 24.91 -18.59 -25.29
N LEU A 4 25.43 -18.67 -24.07
CA LEU A 4 24.62 -18.48 -22.84
C LEU A 4 24.91 -17.19 -22.07
N CYS A 5 25.62 -16.23 -22.68
CA CYS A 5 25.90 -14.91 -22.10
C CYS A 5 25.02 -13.79 -22.65
N GLN A 6 23.83 -14.07 -23.19
CA GLN A 6 22.89 -13.00 -23.54
C GLN A 6 22.09 -12.59 -22.31
N GLY A 7 22.47 -11.42 -21.79
CA GLY A 7 21.94 -10.81 -20.60
C GLY A 7 20.42 -10.77 -20.59
N LYS A 8 19.82 -11.59 -19.73
CA LYS A 8 18.62 -11.17 -19.04
C LYS A 8 19.07 -10.11 -18.04
N SER A 9 19.06 -8.86 -18.51
CA SER A 9 18.83 -7.73 -17.62
C SER A 9 17.63 -8.12 -16.77
N LEU A 10 17.86 -8.44 -15.50
CA LEU A 10 16.79 -8.54 -14.52
C LEU A 10 16.19 -7.15 -14.51
N ALA A 11 15.14 -6.95 -15.32
CA ALA A 11 14.30 -5.78 -15.21
C ALA A 11 13.81 -5.82 -13.77
N VAL A 12 14.43 -5.01 -12.92
CA VAL A 12 13.92 -4.71 -11.59
C VAL A 12 12.57 -4.10 -11.89
N SER A 13 11.49 -4.88 -11.74
CA SER A 13 10.15 -4.35 -11.95
C SER A 13 9.99 -3.26 -10.89
N HIS A 14 10.08 -2.01 -11.30
CA HIS A 14 9.83 -0.89 -10.42
C HIS A 14 8.40 -1.02 -9.93
N LEU A 15 8.25 -1.20 -8.62
CA LEU A 15 6.95 -1.29 -7.99
C LEU A 15 6.19 0.02 -8.26
N SER A 16 5.01 -0.08 -8.85
CA SER A 16 4.15 1.08 -9.14
C SER A 16 3.21 1.39 -7.97
N VAL A 17 2.61 2.58 -7.99
CA VAL A 17 1.55 2.94 -7.05
C VAL A 17 0.40 1.94 -7.12
N ILE A 18 0.01 1.53 -8.34
CA ILE A 18 -1.06 0.55 -8.55
C ILE A 18 -0.70 -0.80 -7.91
N ASP A 19 0.55 -1.26 -8.01
CA ASP A 19 0.97 -2.54 -7.39
C ASP A 19 0.88 -2.48 -5.86
N ILE A 20 1.29 -1.35 -5.26
CA ILE A 20 1.17 -1.13 -3.81
C ILE A 20 -0.29 -1.15 -3.38
N LEU A 21 -1.16 -0.45 -4.12
CA LEU A 21 -2.58 -0.36 -3.79
C LEU A 21 -3.29 -1.72 -3.96
N LYS A 22 -2.95 -2.49 -4.99
CA LYS A 22 -3.43 -3.88 -5.16
C LYS A 22 -2.97 -4.77 -4.01
N GLY A 23 -1.69 -4.73 -3.66
CA GLY A 23 -1.17 -5.51 -2.52
C GLY A 23 -1.81 -5.10 -1.20
N ALA A 24 -2.04 -3.80 -0.98
CA ALA A 24 -2.76 -3.31 0.20
C ALA A 24 -4.21 -3.80 0.22
N ARG A 25 -4.90 -3.77 -0.94
CA ARG A 25 -6.26 -4.26 -1.10
C ARG A 25 -6.39 -5.75 -0.76
N ASP A 26 -5.46 -6.57 -1.25
CA ASP A 26 -5.39 -8.01 -0.97
C ASP A 26 -5.08 -8.28 0.51
N ILE A 27 -4.18 -7.50 1.12
CA ILE A 27 -3.89 -7.62 2.55
C ILE A 27 -5.12 -7.34 3.39
N LEU A 28 -5.86 -6.29 3.01
CA LEU A 28 -7.05 -5.82 3.73
C LEU A 28 -8.31 -6.55 3.31
N SER A 29 -8.31 -7.46 2.32
CA SER A 29 -9.54 -8.16 1.92
C SER A 29 -10.10 -9.04 3.04
N ASP A 30 -9.24 -9.47 3.97
CA ASP A 30 -9.64 -10.13 5.21
C ASP A 30 -9.95 -9.07 6.30
N PRO A 31 -11.22 -8.95 6.74
CA PRO A 31 -11.61 -7.98 7.77
C PRO A 31 -10.89 -8.18 9.11
N HIS A 32 -10.42 -9.39 9.41
CA HIS A 32 -9.69 -9.65 10.66
C HIS A 32 -8.28 -9.05 10.66
N ARG A 33 -7.73 -8.76 9.48
CA ARG A 33 -6.40 -8.15 9.33
C ARG A 33 -6.44 -6.63 9.43
N TRP A 34 -7.59 -5.99 9.24
CA TRP A 34 -7.70 -4.54 9.38
C TRP A 34 -7.84 -4.13 10.86
N HIS A 35 -7.29 -2.97 11.20
CA HIS A 35 -7.61 -2.26 12.44
C HIS A 35 -7.31 -0.77 12.36
N GLN A 36 -7.86 -0.06 13.34
CA GLN A 36 -7.57 1.35 13.63
C GLN A 36 -6.37 1.47 14.58
N GLY A 37 -5.66 2.58 14.50
CA GLY A 37 -4.51 2.92 15.32
C GLY A 37 -3.18 2.61 14.64
N ASP A 38 -2.27 2.01 15.40
CA ASP A 38 -0.87 1.83 14.99
C ASP A 38 -0.70 1.12 13.64
N THR A 39 0.48 1.29 13.03
CA THR A 39 0.83 0.63 11.74
C THR A 39 0.67 -0.89 11.79
N TRP A 40 0.78 -1.48 12.98
CA TRP A 40 0.63 -2.90 13.26
C TRP A 40 -0.08 -3.09 14.60
N ARG A 41 -0.89 -4.13 14.71
CA ARG A 41 -1.28 -4.64 16.04
C ARG A 41 -0.03 -5.12 16.80
N ALA A 42 -0.08 -5.06 18.12
CA ALA A 42 0.99 -5.54 18.99
C ALA A 42 1.35 -7.03 18.75
N ASP A 43 0.36 -7.84 18.37
CA ASP A 43 0.49 -9.26 18.06
C ASP A 43 0.87 -9.54 16.58
N ARG A 44 0.99 -8.49 15.76
CA ARG A 44 1.27 -8.53 14.32
C ARG A 44 0.24 -9.30 13.49
N THR A 45 -0.97 -9.51 14.00
CA THR A 45 -2.04 -10.19 13.25
C THR A 45 -2.79 -9.25 12.31
N GLY A 46 -2.71 -7.94 12.54
CA GLY A 46 -3.37 -6.92 11.73
C GLY A 46 -2.52 -5.68 11.46
N VAL A 47 -2.96 -4.91 10.48
CA VAL A 47 -2.39 -3.63 10.02
C VAL A 47 -3.49 -2.60 9.78
N CYS A 48 -3.15 -1.33 9.96
CA CYS A 48 -3.94 -0.22 9.41
C CYS A 48 -3.68 -0.04 7.91
N LEU A 49 -4.41 0.87 7.25
CA LEU A 49 -4.23 1.15 5.81
C LEU A 49 -2.77 1.50 5.46
N ARG A 50 -2.11 2.35 6.25
CA ARG A 50 -0.67 2.65 6.07
C ARG A 50 0.20 1.41 6.17
N GLY A 51 -0.06 0.56 7.16
CA GLY A 51 0.68 -0.68 7.38
C GLY A 51 0.52 -1.67 6.22
N ALA A 52 -0.68 -1.75 5.64
CA ALA A 52 -0.95 -2.55 4.46
C ALA A 52 -0.15 -2.05 3.24
N CYS A 53 -0.12 -0.73 2.99
CA CYS A 53 0.71 -0.15 1.93
C CYS A 53 2.20 -0.38 2.15
N MET A 54 2.68 -0.28 3.40
CA MET A 54 4.08 -0.50 3.74
C MET A 54 4.49 -1.96 3.50
N LEU A 55 3.61 -2.90 3.86
CA LEU A 55 3.78 -4.32 3.57
C LEU A 55 3.80 -4.62 2.08
N ALA A 56 2.83 -4.07 1.33
CA ALA A 56 2.74 -4.24 -0.12
C ALA A 56 4.00 -3.69 -0.82
N ALA A 57 4.60 -2.63 -0.27
CA ALA A 57 5.86 -2.07 -0.73
C ALA A 57 7.11 -2.88 -0.35
N GLY A 58 6.98 -3.95 0.45
CA GLY A 58 8.11 -4.74 0.94
C GLY A 58 9.00 -3.99 1.94
N LEU A 59 8.48 -2.93 2.57
CA LEU A 59 9.24 -2.05 3.44
C LEU A 59 9.21 -2.53 4.90
N LYS A 60 10.27 -2.17 5.65
CA LYS A 60 10.37 -2.43 7.10
C LYS A 60 10.35 -1.10 7.85
N HIS A 61 9.68 -1.08 9.00
CA HIS A 61 9.68 0.06 9.92
C HIS A 61 10.90 0.01 10.85
N PRO A 62 11.54 1.16 11.18
CA PRO A 62 11.31 2.49 10.63
C PRO A 62 11.83 2.61 9.19
N LEU A 63 11.23 3.51 8.41
CA LEU A 63 11.74 3.87 7.08
C LEU A 63 12.99 4.75 7.25
N VAL A 64 14.17 4.21 6.94
CA VAL A 64 15.45 4.91 7.20
C VAL A 64 16.12 5.42 5.92
N VAL A 65 15.64 5.01 4.73
CA VAL A 65 16.33 5.29 3.47
C VAL A 65 15.35 5.82 2.42
N ASP A 66 15.72 6.93 1.77
CA ASP A 66 15.07 7.44 0.56
C ASP A 66 15.46 6.54 -0.63
N THR A 67 14.57 5.61 -0.95
CA THR A 67 14.70 4.66 -2.06
C THR A 67 13.55 4.88 -3.06
N PRO A 68 13.68 4.47 -4.32
CA PRO A 68 12.56 4.46 -5.27
C PRO A 68 11.29 3.82 -4.68
N GLU A 69 11.43 2.72 -3.96
CA GLU A 69 10.34 1.99 -3.31
C GLU A 69 9.69 2.83 -2.20
N THR A 70 10.50 3.50 -1.37
CA THR A 70 10.01 4.42 -0.35
C THR A 70 9.24 5.59 -0.97
N ARG A 71 9.69 6.12 -2.11
CA ARG A 71 8.99 7.21 -2.83
C ARG A 71 7.66 6.76 -3.42
N THR A 72 7.62 5.59 -4.09
CA THR A 72 6.36 5.03 -4.61
C THR A 72 5.38 4.75 -3.47
N TYR A 73 5.85 4.23 -2.34
CA TYR A 73 5.03 4.05 -1.14
C TYR A 73 4.43 5.36 -0.66
N TYR A 74 5.22 6.43 -0.52
CA TYR A 74 4.68 7.73 -0.13
C TYR A 74 3.71 8.31 -1.16
N GLN A 75 3.96 8.09 -2.45
CA GLN A 75 3.02 8.49 -3.50
C GLN A 75 1.69 7.74 -3.37
N ALA A 76 1.68 6.44 -3.08
CA ALA A 76 0.45 5.69 -2.82
C ALA A 76 -0.33 6.26 -1.62
N LEU A 77 0.36 6.65 -0.53
CA LEU A 77 -0.29 7.31 0.60
C LEU A 77 -0.86 8.69 0.24
N ILE A 78 -0.21 9.43 -0.65
CA ILE A 78 -0.69 10.72 -1.16
C ILE A 78 -1.98 10.52 -1.95
N GLU A 79 -2.02 9.57 -2.87
CA GLU A 79 -3.22 9.28 -3.68
C GLU A 79 -4.43 8.90 -2.80
N LEU A 80 -4.19 8.13 -1.73
CA LEU A 80 -5.22 7.74 -0.77
C LEU A 80 -5.73 8.93 0.05
N ARG A 81 -4.85 9.73 0.65
CA ARG A 81 -5.27 10.87 1.49
C ARG A 81 -5.99 11.95 0.69
N GLU A 82 -5.60 12.18 -0.56
CA GLU A 82 -6.24 13.17 -1.44
C GLU A 82 -7.69 12.78 -1.74
N ARG A 83 -7.95 11.48 -1.96
CA ARG A 83 -9.31 10.96 -2.18
C ARG A 83 -10.14 10.84 -0.91
N ALA A 84 -9.49 10.58 0.23
CA ALA A 84 -10.12 10.60 1.54
C ALA A 84 -10.47 12.03 2.00
N GLY A 85 -9.82 13.05 1.44
CA GLY A 85 -10.00 14.45 1.85
C GLY A 85 -9.38 14.76 3.21
N THR A 86 -8.31 14.07 3.58
CA THR A 86 -7.63 14.18 4.89
C THR A 86 -6.18 14.62 4.76
N ALA A 87 -5.57 15.08 5.86
CA ALA A 87 -4.17 15.53 5.82
C ALA A 87 -3.19 14.34 5.69
N ASN A 88 -3.59 13.18 6.17
CA ASN A 88 -2.88 11.90 6.08
C ASN A 88 -3.88 10.73 6.06
N VAL A 89 -3.42 9.52 5.76
CA VAL A 89 -4.31 8.37 5.59
C VAL A 89 -4.81 7.81 6.93
N GLU A 90 -4.05 8.03 7.99
CA GLU A 90 -4.35 7.61 9.36
C GLU A 90 -5.59 8.33 9.89
N GLU A 91 -5.75 9.63 9.62
CA GLU A 91 -6.95 10.40 9.97
C GLU A 91 -8.24 9.76 9.42
N PHE A 92 -8.19 9.25 8.18
CA PHE A 92 -9.32 8.53 7.60
C PHE A 92 -9.47 7.14 8.24
N ASN A 93 -8.39 6.37 8.33
CA ASN A 93 -8.42 5.00 8.88
C ASN A 93 -8.94 4.97 10.33
N ASP A 94 -8.58 5.97 11.14
CA ASP A 94 -8.81 6.00 12.58
C ASP A 94 -10.03 6.83 12.99
N ALA A 95 -10.76 7.42 12.04
CA ALA A 95 -12.00 8.10 12.36
C ALA A 95 -13.04 7.11 12.92
N ASP A 96 -13.75 7.50 13.98
CA ASP A 96 -14.77 6.66 14.64
C ASP A 96 -15.87 6.15 13.68
N SER A 97 -16.10 6.90 12.61
CA SER A 97 -17.08 6.56 11.57
C SER A 97 -16.56 5.58 10.53
N THR A 98 -15.25 5.39 10.41
CA THR A 98 -14.65 4.56 9.37
C THR A 98 -14.76 3.10 9.74
N VAL A 99 -15.41 2.33 8.88
CA VAL A 99 -15.44 0.88 8.95
C VAL A 99 -14.53 0.25 7.89
N HIS A 100 -14.25 -1.04 8.05
CA HIS A 100 -13.42 -1.81 7.11
C HIS A 100 -13.86 -1.64 5.64
N ALA A 101 -15.17 -1.64 5.39
CA ALA A 101 -15.73 -1.47 4.05
C ALA A 101 -15.35 -0.12 3.42
N ASP A 102 -15.33 0.97 4.20
CA ASP A 102 -14.95 2.30 3.71
C ASP A 102 -13.47 2.33 3.30
N VAL A 103 -12.61 1.63 4.05
CA VAL A 103 -11.19 1.48 3.72
C VAL A 103 -11.00 0.75 2.40
N LEU A 104 -11.76 -0.32 2.18
CA LEU A 104 -11.73 -1.06 0.92
C LEU A 104 -12.26 -0.20 -0.24
N GLU A 105 -13.36 0.52 -0.03
CA GLU A 105 -13.94 1.41 -1.03
C GLU A 105 -12.98 2.54 -1.42
N LEU A 106 -12.28 3.14 -0.45
CA LEU A 106 -11.26 4.16 -0.73
C LEU A 106 -10.16 3.60 -1.63
N VAL A 107 -9.65 2.40 -1.33
CA VAL A 107 -8.62 1.76 -2.14
C VAL A 107 -9.14 1.43 -3.54
N ASP A 108 -10.34 0.87 -3.65
CA ASP A 108 -10.97 0.50 -4.92
C ASP A 108 -11.22 1.73 -5.81
N LYS A 109 -11.73 2.83 -5.23
CA LYS A 109 -11.91 4.10 -5.91
C LYS A 109 -10.57 4.67 -6.39
N THR A 110 -9.53 4.60 -5.56
CA THR A 110 -8.19 5.07 -5.92
C THR A 110 -7.62 4.25 -7.08
N LEU A 111 -7.77 2.93 -7.03
CA LEU A 111 -7.38 2.04 -8.13
C LEU A 111 -8.16 2.35 -9.42
N ALA A 112 -9.46 2.61 -9.34
CA ALA A 112 -10.28 2.96 -10.50
C ALA A 112 -9.78 4.24 -11.18
N ASP A 113 -9.56 5.30 -10.40
CA ASP A 113 -9.14 6.61 -10.91
C ASP A 113 -7.75 6.56 -11.57
N LEU A 114 -6.87 5.67 -11.09
CA LEU A 114 -5.54 5.47 -11.66
C LEU A 114 -5.53 4.51 -12.87
N GLY A 115 -6.68 3.96 -13.27
CA GLY A 115 -6.78 2.97 -14.34
C GLY A 115 -6.28 1.57 -13.97
N GLY A 116 -6.24 1.25 -12.67
CA GLY A 116 -5.74 -0.01 -12.12
C GLY A 116 -6.76 -1.15 -12.06
N LEU A 117 -8.04 -0.88 -12.29
CA LEU A 117 -9.11 -1.87 -12.42
C LEU A 117 -9.30 -2.21 -13.91
N ALA A 118 -8.87 -3.40 -14.32
CA ALA A 118 -9.09 -3.99 -15.64
C ALA A 118 -9.70 -5.37 -15.49
#